data_AF-A0A943X5I9-F1
#
_entry.id   AF-A0A943X5I9-F1
#
_cell.length_a   1.000
_cell.length_b   1.000
_cell.length_c   1.000
_cell.angle_alpha   90.00
_cell.angle_beta   90.00
_cell.angle_gamma   90.00
#
_symmetry.space_group_name_H-M   'P 1'
#
loop_
_entity.id
_entity.type
_entity.pdbx_description
1 polymer ?
#
loop_
_entity_poly.entity_id
_entity_poly.type
_entity_poly.pdbx_seq_one_letter_code
_entity_poly.pdbx_strand_id
1 'polypeptide(L)'
;MIDFIEFLCHWKNTLSPVDVITISLSIATLICTIIIPVRIMKFQQYSNLNTVYMNHEFGYAFQNVIEFFHDDCGCDVDRIPEEYMKRYHSDFKKLRNKDIEEKDVLHYQRRLLGVYFYELECCRESSWKLRKMIKKDWTTSESYVLKILICMNKVVDDYIKKDISEIKHQHIPKAKGISEYLDRLSKELKDGKPWMQI
;
A
#
# COMPACT_ATOMS: atom_id res chain seq x y z
N MET A 1 7.85 53.04 -14.18
CA MET A 1 7.56 52.85 -12.73
C MET A 1 6.29 53.58 -12.30
N ILE A 2 5.90 54.66 -12.99
CA ILE A 2 4.63 55.38 -12.77
C ILE A 2 3.43 54.59 -13.36
N ASP A 3 3.61 53.83 -14.45
CA ASP A 3 2.54 53.07 -15.09
C ASP A 3 1.98 51.90 -14.27
N PHE A 4 2.79 51.28 -13.41
CA PHE A 4 2.32 50.15 -12.58
C PHE A 4 1.49 50.64 -11.38
N ILE A 5 1.75 51.85 -10.89
CA ILE A 5 1.00 52.47 -9.80
C ILE A 5 -0.34 53.01 -10.32
N GLU A 6 -0.38 53.61 -11.52
CA GLU A 6 -1.65 54.01 -12.16
C GLU A 6 -2.51 52.80 -12.55
N PHE A 7 -1.92 51.71 -13.01
CA PHE A 7 -2.63 50.44 -13.27
C PHE A 7 -3.27 49.87 -12.00
N LEU A 8 -2.54 49.90 -10.87
CA LEU A 8 -3.08 49.46 -9.56
C LEU A 8 -4.13 50.44 -8.99
N CYS A 9 -3.99 51.75 -9.24
CA CYS A 9 -4.93 52.76 -8.75
C CYS A 9 -6.25 52.76 -9.54
N HIS A 10 -6.21 52.48 -10.84
CA HIS A 10 -7.42 52.33 -11.65
C HIS A 10 -8.21 51.07 -11.26
N TRP A 11 -7.52 49.96 -10.96
CA TRP A 11 -8.14 48.69 -10.55
C TRP A 11 -8.89 48.79 -9.21
N LYS A 12 -8.44 49.70 -8.33
CA LYS A 12 -9.05 49.95 -7.02
C LYS A 12 -10.46 50.56 -7.10
N ASN A 13 -10.83 51.18 -8.23
CA ASN A 13 -12.10 51.90 -8.42
C ASN A 13 -13.07 51.26 -9.44
N THR A 14 -12.77 50.08 -9.99
CA THR A 14 -13.59 49.47 -11.07
C THR A 14 -13.89 47.98 -10.93
N LEU A 15 -13.46 47.29 -9.87
CA LEU A 15 -13.96 45.93 -9.62
C LEU A 15 -15.36 46.00 -9.02
N SER A 16 -16.37 45.65 -9.82
CA SER A 16 -17.71 45.39 -9.30
C SER A 16 -17.65 44.20 -8.33
N PRO A 17 -18.50 44.15 -7.29
CA PRO A 17 -18.66 42.95 -6.46
C PRO A 17 -18.88 41.67 -7.29
N VAL A 18 -19.50 41.80 -8.48
CA VAL A 18 -19.71 40.71 -9.44
C VAL A 18 -18.39 40.19 -10.01
N ASP A 19 -17.43 41.06 -10.31
CA ASP A 19 -16.13 40.68 -10.87
C ASP A 19 -15.30 39.93 -9.82
N VAL A 20 -15.34 40.38 -8.57
CA VAL A 20 -14.68 39.71 -7.43
C VAL A 20 -15.26 38.30 -7.23
N ILE A 21 -16.59 38.15 -7.28
CA ILE A 21 -17.27 36.86 -7.15
C ILE A 21 -16.89 35.94 -8.32
N THR A 22 -16.88 36.46 -9.54
CA THR A 22 -16.57 35.68 -10.75
C THR A 22 -15.13 35.17 -10.71
N ILE A 23 -14.15 36.02 -10.39
CA ILE A 23 -12.75 35.62 -10.25
C ILE A 23 -12.59 34.56 -9.15
N SER A 24 -13.26 34.75 -8.01
CA SER A 24 -13.21 33.80 -6.89
C SER A 24 -13.79 32.43 -7.28
N LEU A 25 -14.92 32.42 -8.00
CA LEU A 25 -15.53 31.20 -8.52
C LEU A 25 -14.63 30.52 -9.56
N SER A 26 -13.99 31.27 -10.47
CA SER A 26 -13.07 30.70 -11.46
C SER A 26 -11.86 30.03 -10.80
N ILE A 27 -11.28 30.66 -9.77
CA ILE A 27 -10.18 30.07 -8.99
C ILE A 27 -10.64 28.82 -8.25
N ALA A 28 -11.81 28.86 -7.60
CA ALA A 28 -12.38 27.71 -6.92
C ALA A 28 -12.65 26.55 -7.88
N THR A 29 -13.20 26.82 -9.06
CA THR A 29 -13.46 25.82 -10.09
C THR A 29 -12.15 25.20 -10.58
N LEU A 30 -11.11 25.99 -10.85
CA LEU A 30 -9.80 25.49 -11.27
C LEU A 30 -9.17 24.55 -10.23
N ILE A 31 -9.26 24.90 -8.95
CA ILE A 31 -8.79 24.06 -7.84
C ILE A 31 -9.61 22.75 -7.79
N CYS A 32 -10.94 22.84 -7.93
CA CYS A 32 -11.82 21.68 -7.95
C CYS A 32 -11.54 20.74 -9.12
N THR A 33 -11.29 21.24 -10.34
CA THR A 33 -10.96 20.40 -11.51
C THR A 33 -9.68 19.61 -11.35
N ILE A 34 -8.73 20.06 -10.52
CA ILE A 34 -7.49 19.31 -10.24
C ILE A 34 -7.72 18.31 -9.10
N ILE A 35 -8.38 18.72 -8.01
CA ILE A 35 -8.51 17.89 -6.80
C ILE A 35 -9.52 16.76 -6.97
N ILE A 36 -10.65 17.00 -7.67
CA ILE A 36 -11.75 16.02 -7.78
C ILE A 36 -11.30 14.75 -8.51
N PRO A 37 -10.66 14.81 -9.70
CA PRO A 37 -10.23 13.60 -10.41
C PRO A 37 -9.24 12.75 -9.61
N VAL A 38 -8.26 13.39 -8.94
CA VAL A 38 -7.30 12.70 -8.08
C VAL A 38 -8.00 11.95 -6.96
N ARG A 39 -9.01 12.56 -6.34
CA ARG A 39 -9.81 11.89 -5.30
C ARG A 39 -10.60 10.72 -5.86
N ILE A 40 -11.29 10.91 -7.00
CA ILE A 40 -12.07 9.84 -7.64
C ILE A 40 -11.17 8.64 -7.95
N MET A 41 -10.00 8.88 -8.54
CA MET A 41 -9.05 7.82 -8.87
C MET A 41 -8.59 7.04 -7.63
N LYS A 42 -8.36 7.71 -6.50
CA LYS A 42 -7.98 7.02 -5.24
C LYS A 42 -9.13 6.23 -4.62
N PHE A 43 -10.36 6.74 -4.70
CA PHE A 43 -11.55 5.97 -4.28
C PHE A 43 -11.81 4.76 -5.19
N GLN A 44 -11.60 4.90 -6.50
CA GLN A 44 -11.69 3.77 -7.44
C GLN A 44 -10.60 2.72 -7.15
N GLN A 45 -9.36 3.15 -6.87
CA GLN A 45 -8.29 2.25 -6.46
C GLN A 45 -8.67 1.48 -5.19
N TYR A 46 -9.20 2.16 -4.17
CA TYR A 46 -9.70 1.48 -2.97
C TYR A 46 -10.84 0.48 -3.26
N SER A 47 -11.79 0.86 -4.12
CA SER A 47 -12.87 -0.04 -4.54
C SER A 47 -12.33 -1.29 -5.25
N ASN A 48 -11.33 -1.14 -6.13
CA ASN A 48 -10.70 -2.26 -6.81
C ASN A 48 -9.96 -3.18 -5.81
N LEU A 49 -9.30 -2.61 -4.81
CA LEU A 49 -8.67 -3.38 -3.74
C LEU A 49 -9.70 -4.20 -2.94
N ASN A 50 -10.90 -3.67 -2.70
CA ASN A 50 -11.96 -4.47 -2.08
C ASN A 50 -12.39 -5.64 -2.96
N THR A 51 -12.48 -5.45 -4.28
CA THR A 51 -12.76 -6.54 -5.21
C THR A 51 -11.66 -7.60 -5.21
N VAL A 52 -10.38 -7.19 -5.18
CA VAL A 52 -9.24 -8.12 -5.08
C VAL A 52 -9.27 -8.90 -3.78
N TYR A 53 -9.60 -8.24 -2.65
CA TYR A 53 -9.71 -8.89 -1.34
C TYR A 53 -10.73 -10.04 -1.33
N MET A 54 -11.85 -9.84 -2.03
CA MET A 54 -12.92 -10.83 -2.14
C MET A 54 -12.63 -11.93 -3.18
N ASN A 55 -11.51 -11.85 -3.90
CA ASN A 55 -11.13 -12.86 -4.89
C ASN A 55 -10.59 -14.12 -4.20
N HIS A 56 -10.93 -15.27 -4.75
CA HIS A 56 -10.44 -16.58 -4.32
C HIS A 56 -8.90 -16.66 -4.26
N GLU A 57 -8.19 -16.11 -5.26
CA GLU A 57 -6.72 -16.15 -5.27
C GLU A 57 -6.11 -15.39 -4.08
N PHE A 58 -6.72 -14.25 -3.72
CA PHE A 58 -6.29 -13.48 -2.55
C PHE A 58 -6.57 -14.25 -1.25
N GLY A 59 -7.78 -14.80 -1.11
CA GLY A 59 -8.14 -15.62 0.04
C GLY A 59 -7.23 -16.84 0.21
N TYR A 60 -6.90 -17.52 -0.89
CA TYR A 60 -5.98 -18.65 -0.90
C TYR A 60 -4.56 -18.25 -0.46
N ALA A 61 -4.03 -17.15 -0.98
CA ALA A 61 -2.73 -16.63 -0.55
C ALA A 61 -2.73 -16.24 0.94
N PHE A 62 -3.81 -15.60 1.41
CA PHE A 62 -3.97 -15.20 2.80
C PHE A 62 -3.97 -16.42 3.73
N GLN A 63 -4.74 -17.45 3.38
CA GLN A 63 -4.81 -18.70 4.13
C GLN A 63 -3.47 -19.44 4.15
N ASN A 64 -2.78 -19.56 3.02
CA ASN A 64 -1.48 -20.25 2.97
C ASN A 64 -0.41 -19.55 3.81
N VAL A 65 -0.42 -18.22 3.92
CA VAL A 65 0.49 -17.50 4.81
C VAL A 65 0.19 -17.80 6.29
N ILE A 66 -1.09 -17.96 6.63
CA ILE A 66 -1.50 -18.36 7.99
C ILE A 66 -1.10 -19.82 8.25
N GLU A 67 -1.36 -20.74 7.33
CA GLU A 67 -0.98 -22.14 7.44
C GLU A 67 0.54 -22.30 7.56
N PHE A 68 1.32 -21.56 6.77
CA PHE A 68 2.77 -21.51 6.92
C PHE A 68 3.20 -21.06 8.33
N PHE A 69 2.56 -20.02 8.87
CA PHE A 69 2.90 -19.54 10.21
C PHE A 69 2.50 -20.54 11.30
N HIS A 70 1.37 -21.22 11.14
CA HIS A 70 0.87 -22.18 12.10
C HIS A 70 1.66 -23.50 12.05
N ASP A 71 1.77 -24.10 10.86
CA ASP A 71 2.26 -25.47 10.67
C ASP A 71 3.79 -25.52 10.58
N ASP A 72 4.40 -24.63 9.78
CA ASP A 72 5.86 -24.65 9.59
C ASP A 72 6.55 -23.91 10.75
N CYS A 73 6.03 -22.73 11.13
CA CYS A 73 6.66 -21.89 12.17
C CYS A 73 6.18 -22.21 13.60
N GLY A 74 5.12 -22.99 13.78
CA GLY A 74 4.60 -23.31 15.13
C GLY A 74 4.07 -22.09 15.88
N CYS A 75 3.49 -21.11 15.17
CA CYS A 75 3.03 -19.84 15.72
C CYS A 75 4.12 -18.96 16.36
N ASP A 76 5.38 -19.17 16.00
CA ASP A 76 6.51 -18.38 16.48
C ASP A 76 7.08 -17.49 15.36
N VAL A 77 7.06 -16.18 15.61
CA VAL A 77 7.54 -15.16 14.66
C VAL A 77 9.05 -15.26 14.45
N ASP A 78 9.80 -15.68 15.47
CA ASP A 78 11.26 -15.79 15.40
C ASP A 78 11.71 -16.96 14.53
N ARG A 79 10.81 -17.93 14.27
CA ARG A 79 11.06 -19.06 13.36
C ARG A 79 10.78 -18.75 11.89
N ILE A 80 10.04 -17.68 11.60
CA ILE A 80 9.69 -17.27 10.22
C ILE A 80 10.94 -17.17 9.32
N PRO A 81 12.04 -16.52 9.71
CA PRO A 81 13.22 -16.39 8.86
C PRO A 81 13.78 -17.72 8.33
N GLU A 82 13.95 -18.69 9.21
CA GLU A 82 14.55 -19.97 8.88
C GLU A 82 13.59 -20.83 8.04
N GLU A 83 12.35 -21.01 8.51
CA GLU A 83 11.37 -21.86 7.83
C GLU A 83 10.96 -21.26 6.47
N TYR A 84 10.88 -19.94 6.37
CA TYR A 84 10.55 -19.28 5.11
C TYR A 84 11.64 -19.52 4.06
N MET A 85 12.92 -19.42 4.41
CA MET A 85 14.01 -19.68 3.44
C MET A 85 14.08 -21.15 3.02
N LYS A 86 13.85 -22.06 3.96
CA LYS A 86 13.73 -23.50 3.67
C LYS A 86 12.59 -23.75 2.69
N ARG A 87 11.42 -23.15 2.94
CA ARG A 87 10.25 -23.26 2.05
C ARG A 87 10.51 -22.64 0.69
N TYR A 88 11.13 -21.45 0.65
CA TYR A 88 11.55 -20.78 -0.58
C TYR A 88 12.37 -21.71 -1.47
N HIS A 89 13.46 -22.29 -0.96
CA HIS A 89 14.30 -23.19 -1.77
C HIS A 89 13.56 -24.47 -2.19
N SER A 90 12.75 -25.05 -1.30
CA SER A 90 11.94 -26.23 -1.59
C SER A 90 10.92 -25.97 -2.71
N ASP A 91 10.16 -24.89 -2.61
CA ASP A 91 9.08 -24.58 -3.54
C ASP A 91 9.65 -24.23 -4.92
N PHE A 92 10.73 -23.45 -5.00
CA PHE A 92 11.39 -23.17 -6.29
C PHE A 92 11.97 -24.43 -6.96
N LYS A 93 12.41 -25.42 -6.16
CA LYS A 93 12.84 -26.73 -6.69
C LYS A 93 11.65 -27.51 -7.26
N LYS A 94 10.53 -27.59 -6.51
CA LYS A 94 9.29 -28.25 -6.94
C LYS A 94 8.69 -27.58 -8.19
N LEU A 95 8.70 -26.25 -8.24
CA LEU A 95 8.23 -25.47 -9.39
C LEU A 95 9.03 -25.80 -10.66
N ARG A 96 10.36 -25.90 -10.54
CA ARG A 96 11.23 -26.28 -11.67
C ARG A 96 10.92 -27.69 -12.20
N ASN A 97 10.57 -28.60 -11.29
CA ASN A 97 10.15 -29.96 -11.62
C ASN A 97 8.71 -30.04 -12.13
N LYS A 98 7.94 -28.94 -12.09
CA LYS A 98 6.51 -28.88 -12.38
C LYS A 98 5.64 -29.69 -11.42
N ASP A 99 6.11 -29.88 -10.19
CA ASP A 99 5.38 -30.60 -9.13
C ASP A 99 4.29 -29.71 -8.48
N ILE A 100 4.42 -28.39 -8.61
CA ILE A 100 3.49 -27.38 -8.07
C ILE A 100 3.31 -26.25 -9.09
N GLU A 101 2.22 -25.50 -8.98
CA GLU A 101 2.01 -24.30 -9.80
C GLU A 101 2.61 -23.05 -9.15
N GLU A 102 2.82 -22.01 -9.97
CA GLU A 102 3.36 -20.72 -9.50
C GLU A 102 2.52 -20.14 -8.35
N LYS A 103 1.19 -20.19 -8.48
CA LYS A 103 0.26 -19.67 -7.45
C LYS A 103 0.39 -20.37 -6.09
N ASP A 104 0.97 -21.57 -6.04
CA ASP A 104 1.11 -22.38 -4.82
C ASP A 104 2.44 -22.10 -4.09
N VAL A 105 3.36 -21.34 -4.72
CA VAL A 105 4.64 -20.98 -4.12
C VAL A 105 4.43 -19.85 -3.12
N LEU A 106 4.81 -20.10 -1.87
CA LEU A 106 4.64 -19.15 -0.77
C LEU A 106 5.28 -17.78 -1.04
N HIS A 107 6.38 -17.75 -1.81
CA HIS A 107 7.03 -16.50 -2.21
C HIS A 107 6.14 -15.60 -3.07
N TYR A 108 5.38 -16.17 -4.01
CA TYR A 108 4.49 -15.40 -4.87
C TYR A 108 3.23 -14.96 -4.13
N GLN A 109 2.70 -15.81 -3.24
CA GLN A 109 1.62 -15.45 -2.33
C GLN A 109 2.01 -14.28 -1.41
N ARG A 110 3.19 -14.34 -0.77
CA ARG A 110 3.76 -13.23 0.01
C ARG A 110 3.84 -11.95 -0.84
N ARG A 111 4.33 -12.05 -2.08
CA ARG A 111 4.47 -10.90 -2.98
C ARG A 111 3.10 -10.31 -3.33
N LEU A 112 2.11 -11.13 -3.67
CA LEU A 112 0.74 -10.73 -3.96
C LEU A 112 0.14 -9.93 -2.78
N LEU A 113 0.18 -10.50 -1.57
CA LEU A 113 -0.32 -9.84 -0.37
C LEU A 113 0.48 -8.58 -0.04
N GLY A 114 1.80 -8.61 -0.19
CA GLY A 114 2.66 -7.45 0.07
C GLY A 114 2.35 -6.25 -0.83
N VAL A 115 2.14 -6.49 -2.13
CA VAL A 115 1.73 -5.44 -3.09
C VAL A 115 0.35 -4.90 -2.74
N TYR A 116 -0.59 -5.80 -2.46
CA TYR A 116 -1.94 -5.41 -2.07
C TYR A 116 -1.97 -4.47 -0.87
N PHE A 117 -1.31 -4.86 0.23
CA PHE A 117 -1.30 -4.07 1.46
C PHE A 117 -0.50 -2.77 1.32
N TYR A 118 0.52 -2.74 0.45
CA TYR A 118 1.20 -1.50 0.09
C TYR A 118 0.26 -0.52 -0.62
N GLU A 119 -0.53 -0.99 -1.58
CA GLU A 119 -1.50 -0.15 -2.28
C GLU A 119 -2.62 0.34 -1.36
N LEU A 120 -3.04 -0.50 -0.41
CA LEU A 120 -3.99 -0.13 0.63
C LEU A 120 -3.43 1.01 1.51
N GLU A 121 -2.17 0.92 1.92
CA GLU A 121 -1.49 1.98 2.68
C GLU A 121 -1.38 3.28 1.87
N CYS A 122 -1.05 3.19 0.57
CA CYS A 122 -1.05 4.34 -0.33
C CYS A 122 -2.42 5.03 -0.39
N CYS A 123 -3.50 4.24 -0.45
CA CYS A 123 -4.87 4.76 -0.39
C CYS A 123 -5.15 5.44 0.95
N ARG A 124 -4.71 4.85 2.06
CA ARG A 124 -4.87 5.38 3.42
C ARG A 124 -4.16 6.71 3.63
N GLU A 125 -2.94 6.85 3.12
CA GLU A 125 -2.15 8.09 3.22
C GLU A 125 -2.73 9.21 2.34
N SER A 126 -3.44 8.87 1.26
CA SER A 126 -3.92 9.84 0.28
C SER A 126 -5.05 10.76 0.77
N SER A 127 -5.87 10.33 1.73
CA SER A 127 -6.94 11.19 2.27
C SER A 127 -7.43 10.76 3.65
N TRP A 128 -7.89 11.74 4.44
CA TRP A 128 -8.48 11.48 5.76
C TRP A 128 -9.76 10.63 5.69
N LYS A 129 -10.53 10.72 4.59
CA LYS A 129 -11.74 9.91 4.38
C LYS A 129 -11.36 8.44 4.18
N LEU A 130 -10.44 8.15 3.27
CA LEU A 130 -9.96 6.79 3.04
C LEU A 130 -9.26 6.22 4.28
N ARG A 131 -8.49 7.04 5.02
CA ARG A 131 -7.93 6.64 6.31
C ARG A 131 -9.00 6.14 7.29
N LYS A 132 -10.11 6.87 7.43
CA LYS A 132 -11.23 6.47 8.30
C LYS A 132 -11.94 5.21 7.81
N MET A 133 -12.14 5.08 6.50
CA MET A 133 -12.78 3.89 5.91
C MET A 133 -11.91 2.65 6.10
N ILE A 134 -10.62 2.71 5.74
CA ILE A 134 -9.68 1.60 5.90
C ILE A 134 -9.57 1.20 7.36
N LYS A 135 -9.49 2.15 8.30
CA LYS A 135 -9.48 1.81 9.74
C LYS A 135 -10.76 1.09 10.20
N LYS A 136 -11.89 1.36 9.56
CA LYS A 136 -13.19 0.77 9.90
C LYS A 136 -13.38 -0.61 9.27
N ASP A 137 -12.97 -0.76 8.02
CA ASP A 137 -13.27 -1.95 7.21
C ASP A 137 -12.29 -3.11 7.50
N TRP A 138 -11.12 -2.80 8.07
CA TRP A 138 -10.01 -3.75 8.29
C TRP A 138 -9.78 -4.03 9.78
N THR A 139 -9.32 -5.24 10.11
CA THR A 139 -9.33 -5.75 11.49
C THR A 139 -7.93 -6.10 12.03
N THR A 140 -7.89 -6.53 13.29
CA THR A 140 -6.68 -7.04 13.93
C THR A 140 -6.14 -8.29 13.23
N SER A 141 -6.99 -9.09 12.58
CA SER A 141 -6.56 -10.31 11.87
C SER A 141 -5.59 -9.99 10.73
N GLU A 142 -5.92 -8.99 9.91
CA GLU A 142 -5.03 -8.55 8.82
C GLU A 142 -3.75 -7.90 9.38
N SER A 143 -3.82 -7.28 10.57
CA SER A 143 -2.64 -6.78 11.26
C SER A 143 -1.63 -7.88 11.63
N TYR A 144 -2.10 -9.10 11.94
CA TYR A 144 -1.23 -10.25 12.22
C TYR A 144 -0.59 -10.79 10.94
N VAL A 145 -1.36 -10.92 9.86
CA VAL A 145 -0.81 -11.32 8.56
C VAL A 145 0.24 -10.30 8.08
N LEU A 146 -0.01 -9.00 8.27
CA LEU A 146 0.99 -7.97 7.99
C LEU A 146 2.30 -8.17 8.77
N LYS A 147 2.24 -8.58 10.04
CA LYS A 147 3.46 -8.88 10.83
C LYS A 147 4.24 -10.05 10.25
N ILE A 148 3.54 -11.12 9.87
CA ILE A 148 4.14 -12.29 9.22
C ILE A 148 4.82 -11.85 7.92
N LEU A 149 4.12 -11.09 7.07
CA LEU A 149 4.65 -10.55 5.82
C LEU A 149 5.86 -9.65 6.02
N ILE A 150 5.88 -8.80 7.07
CA ILE A 150 7.04 -7.96 7.40
C ILE A 150 8.26 -8.82 7.71
N CYS A 151 8.10 -9.88 8.50
CA CYS A 151 9.19 -10.80 8.82
C CYS A 151 9.70 -11.51 7.56
N MET A 152 8.80 -12.05 6.72
CA MET A 152 9.17 -12.67 5.45
C MET A 152 9.89 -11.69 4.51
N ASN A 153 9.43 -10.44 4.42
CA ASN A 153 10.04 -9.43 3.55
C ASN A 153 11.46 -9.08 3.99
N LYS A 154 11.72 -8.90 5.29
CA LYS A 154 13.07 -8.63 5.79
C LYS A 154 14.06 -9.71 5.36
N VAL A 155 13.63 -10.96 5.44
CA VAL A 155 14.44 -12.13 5.07
C VAL A 155 14.79 -12.11 3.58
N VAL A 156 13.81 -11.81 2.72
CA VAL A 156 14.03 -11.65 1.27
C VAL A 156 14.94 -10.46 0.98
N ASP A 157 14.71 -9.31 1.61
CA ASP A 157 15.51 -8.10 1.41
C ASP A 157 16.98 -8.37 1.75
N ASP A 158 17.25 -9.05 2.87
CA ASP A 158 18.60 -9.43 3.28
C ASP A 158 19.23 -10.47 2.34
N TYR A 159 18.45 -11.46 1.89
CA TYR A 159 18.90 -12.46 0.92
C TYR A 159 19.25 -11.83 -0.44
N ILE A 160 18.34 -11.03 -1.00
CA ILE A 160 18.55 -10.32 -2.28
C ILE A 160 19.74 -9.39 -2.16
N LYS A 161 19.82 -8.60 -1.08
CA LYS A 161 20.93 -7.67 -0.86
C LYS A 161 22.27 -8.40 -0.86
N LYS A 162 22.36 -9.58 -0.25
CA LYS A 162 23.56 -10.40 -0.28
C LYS A 162 23.87 -10.87 -1.72
N ASP A 163 22.87 -11.40 -2.42
CA ASP A 163 23.00 -11.95 -3.77
C ASP A 163 23.42 -10.89 -4.82
N ILE A 164 22.83 -9.69 -4.75
CA ILE A 164 23.14 -8.60 -5.68
C ILE A 164 24.36 -7.77 -5.27
N SER A 165 24.83 -7.87 -4.02
CA SER A 165 26.01 -7.10 -3.57
C SER A 165 27.28 -7.44 -4.34
N GLU A 166 27.33 -8.62 -4.95
CA GLU A 166 28.43 -9.09 -5.79
C GLU A 166 28.37 -8.50 -7.21
N ILE A 167 27.22 -7.97 -7.62
CA ILE A 167 27.03 -7.40 -8.94
C ILE A 167 27.42 -5.92 -8.89
N LYS A 168 28.37 -5.51 -9.72
CA LYS A 168 28.80 -4.10 -9.79
C LYS A 168 27.67 -3.24 -10.35
N HIS A 169 27.21 -2.27 -9.56
CA HIS A 169 26.15 -1.34 -9.95
C HIS A 169 26.58 0.10 -9.69
N GLN A 170 26.05 1.04 -10.48
CA GLN A 170 26.04 2.45 -10.09
C GLN A 170 25.18 2.66 -8.85
N HIS A 171 25.40 3.76 -8.12
CA HIS A 171 24.67 4.05 -6.89
C HIS A 171 23.15 4.07 -7.16
N ILE A 172 22.44 3.05 -6.67
CA ILE A 172 20.99 2.98 -6.71
C ILE A 172 20.46 3.83 -5.55
N PRO A 173 19.50 4.74 -5.77
CA PRO A 173 18.89 5.53 -4.69
C PRO A 173 18.21 4.61 -3.69
N LYS A 174 18.30 4.94 -2.39
CA LYS A 174 17.64 4.18 -1.33
C LYS A 174 16.12 4.31 -1.48
N ALA A 175 15.45 3.24 -1.90
CA ALA A 175 14.01 3.14 -1.82
C ALA A 175 13.59 2.78 -0.39
N LYS A 176 12.47 3.34 0.08
CA LYS A 176 11.82 2.86 1.31
C LYS A 176 11.28 1.46 1.04
N GLY A 177 11.71 0.47 1.83
CA GLY A 177 11.26 -0.91 1.67
C GLY A 177 9.77 -1.07 1.93
N ILE A 178 9.12 -2.01 1.22
CA ILE A 178 7.69 -2.34 1.38
C ILE A 178 7.36 -2.62 2.87
N SER A 179 8.29 -3.25 3.59
CA SER A 179 8.20 -3.54 5.02
C SER A 179 7.90 -2.31 5.90
N GLU A 180 8.39 -1.11 5.54
CA GLU A 180 8.10 0.12 6.30
C GLU A 180 6.63 0.53 6.17
N TYR A 181 6.05 0.37 4.97
CA TYR A 181 4.64 0.67 4.71
C TYR A 181 3.73 -0.35 5.41
N LEU A 182 4.09 -1.63 5.35
CA LEU A 182 3.34 -2.69 6.02
C LEU A 182 3.36 -2.52 7.55
N ASP A 183 4.48 -2.09 8.15
CA ASP A 183 4.58 -1.84 9.59
C ASP A 183 3.67 -0.67 10.03
N ARG A 184 3.64 0.43 9.24
CA ARG A 184 2.72 1.54 9.51
C ARG A 184 1.26 1.10 9.45
N LEU A 185 0.89 0.32 8.43
CA LEU A 185 -0.47 -0.20 8.30
C LEU A 185 -0.81 -1.17 9.44
N SER A 186 0.08 -2.11 9.77
CA SER A 186 -0.12 -3.09 10.86
C SER A 186 -0.40 -2.40 12.20
N LYS A 187 0.37 -1.35 12.53
CA LYS A 187 0.17 -0.56 13.76
C LYS A 187 -1.20 0.12 13.80
N GLU A 188 -1.68 0.65 12.67
CA GLU A 188 -3.00 1.28 12.60
C GLU A 188 -4.14 0.25 12.77
N LEU A 189 -3.99 -0.94 12.19
CA LEU A 189 -5.01 -2.00 12.24
C LEU A 189 -5.05 -2.74 13.58
N LYS A 190 -3.94 -2.73 14.34
CA LYS A 190 -3.84 -3.40 15.64
C LYS A 190 -4.89 -2.91 16.65
N ASP A 191 -5.30 -1.65 16.56
CA ASP A 191 -6.26 -1.02 17.46
C ASP A 191 -7.71 -1.00 16.91
N GLY A 192 -7.94 -1.59 15.74
CA GLY A 192 -9.25 -1.68 15.11
C GLY A 192 -10.17 -2.68 15.82
N LYS A 193 -11.42 -2.28 16.08
CA LYS A 193 -12.49 -3.19 16.55
C LYS A 193 -13.37 -3.59 15.35
N PRO A 194 -13.81 -4.86 15.23
CA PRO A 194 -14.59 -5.31 14.09
C PRO A 194 -15.97 -4.63 14.04
N TRP A 195 -16.46 -4.29 12.83
CA TRP A 195 -17.86 -3.93 12.59
C TRP A 195 -18.60 -4.93 11.69
N MET A 196 -17.89 -5.79 10.94
CA MET A 196 -18.50 -6.87 10.17
C MET A 196 -18.23 -8.22 10.86
N GLN A 197 -19.15 -8.58 11.77
CA GLN A 197 -19.47 -9.99 11.99
C GLN A 197 -20.53 -10.34 10.93
N ILE A 198 -20.14 -11.13 9.94
CA ILE A 198 -21.07 -11.99 9.20
C ILE A 198 -20.77 -13.40 9.66
#